data_AF-A0A975T0T7-F1
#
_entry.id   AF-A0A975T0T7-F1
#
_cell.length_a   1.000
_cell.length_b   1.000
_cell.length_c   1.000
_cell.angle_alpha   90.00
_cell.angle_beta   90.00
_cell.angle_gamma   90.00
#
_symmetry.space_group_name_H-M   'P 1'
#
loop_
_entity.id
_entity.type
_entity.pdbx_description
1 polymer ?
#
loop_
_entity_poly.entity_id
_entity_poly.type
_entity_poly.pdbx_seq_one_letter_code
_entity_poly.pdbx_strand_id
1 'polypeptide(L)'
;MGKMVVTCVLALVFGFVGAFGAVATFQGSLQGAQGETGLTGAPGPTGPAGQDGADGLDGKDGKDGKAGKTGKAAKVQVKPVDLGSTGCSGRSVQVITDVTVTAGQKLRLTKKNVCVVK
;
A
#
# COMPACT_ATOMS: atom_id res chain seq x y z
N MET A 1 -58.78 4.38 101.84
CA MET A 1 -57.42 4.86 101.47
C MET A 1 -57.03 4.61 100.00
N GLY A 2 -57.55 3.59 99.30
CA GLY A 2 -57.11 3.28 97.91
C GLY A 2 -57.45 4.30 96.81
N LYS A 3 -58.53 5.09 96.96
CA LYS A 3 -58.93 6.07 95.92
C LYS A 3 -57.94 7.24 95.77
N MET A 4 -57.26 7.62 96.85
CA MET A 4 -56.34 8.76 96.85
C MET A 4 -55.00 8.45 96.17
N VAL A 5 -54.55 7.19 96.25
CA VAL A 5 -53.31 6.72 95.61
C VAL A 5 -53.49 6.59 94.10
N VAL A 6 -54.65 6.08 93.65
CA VAL A 6 -54.96 5.96 92.21
C VAL A 6 -55.03 7.31 91.52
N THR A 7 -55.60 8.34 92.15
CA THR A 7 -55.67 9.68 91.57
C THR A 7 -54.29 10.35 91.48
N CYS A 8 -53.42 10.14 92.47
CA CYS A 8 -52.07 10.72 92.46
C CYS A 8 -51.16 10.07 91.41
N VAL A 9 -51.26 8.75 91.25
CA VAL A 9 -50.51 8.01 90.22
C VAL A 9 -51.00 8.35 88.82
N LEU A 10 -52.31 8.52 88.61
CA LEU A 10 -52.83 9.02 87.34
C LEU A 10 -52.32 10.43 87.04
N ALA A 11 -52.34 11.35 88.01
CA ALA A 11 -51.91 12.73 87.80
C ALA A 11 -50.42 12.84 87.42
N LEU A 12 -49.55 12.02 88.00
CA LEU A 12 -48.12 12.01 87.67
C LEU A 12 -47.84 11.40 86.29
N VAL A 13 -48.59 10.37 85.88
CA VAL A 13 -48.46 9.73 84.56
C VAL A 13 -49.00 10.64 83.45
N PHE A 14 -50.15 11.29 83.65
CA PHE A 14 -50.72 12.20 82.65
C PHE A 14 -50.00 13.56 82.60
N GLY A 15 -49.41 14.03 83.71
CA GLY A 15 -48.66 15.29 83.75
C GLY A 15 -47.31 15.26 83.02
N PHE A 16 -46.61 14.11 83.00
CA PHE A 16 -45.30 13.99 82.35
C PHE A 16 -45.36 13.82 80.83
N VAL A 17 -46.46 13.27 80.30
CA VAL A 17 -46.64 13.06 78.85
C VAL A 17 -46.96 14.38 78.13
N GLY A 18 -47.51 15.37 78.84
CA GLY A 18 -47.85 16.68 78.26
C GLY A 18 -46.64 17.57 77.93
N ALA A 19 -45.51 17.43 78.64
CA ALA A 19 -44.35 18.31 78.46
C ALA A 19 -43.39 17.84 77.35
N PHE A 20 -43.32 16.53 77.06
CA PHE A 20 -42.47 15.99 75.99
C PHE A 20 -43.08 16.12 74.59
N GLY A 21 -44.41 16.29 74.49
CA GLY A 21 -45.09 16.49 73.21
C GLY A 21 -44.82 17.84 72.55
N ALA A 22 -44.44 18.87 73.32
CA ALA A 22 -44.18 20.21 72.79
C ALA A 22 -42.80 20.37 72.13
N VAL A 23 -41.83 19.49 72.44
CA VAL A 23 -40.48 19.57 71.83
C VAL A 23 -40.41 18.86 70.48
N ALA A 24 -41.28 17.87 70.22
CA ALA A 24 -41.25 17.07 69.01
C ALA A 24 -41.84 17.79 67.78
N THR A 25 -42.68 18.81 67.95
CA THR A 25 -43.29 19.55 66.82
C THR A 25 -42.44 20.71 66.31
N PHE A 26 -41.44 21.16 67.07
CA PHE A 26 -40.54 22.26 66.67
C PHE A 26 -39.32 21.81 65.86
N GLN A 27 -38.93 20.53 65.89
CA GLN A 27 -37.76 20.05 65.15
C GLN A 27 -38.05 19.72 63.67
N GLY A 28 -39.32 19.54 63.30
CA GLY A 28 -39.69 19.25 61.92
C GLY A 28 -39.65 20.46 60.97
N SER A 29 -39.73 21.69 61.50
CA SER A 29 -39.82 22.91 60.69
C SER A 29 -38.48 23.56 60.35
N LEU A 30 -37.37 23.06 60.91
CA LEU A 30 -36.00 23.53 60.61
C LEU A 30 -35.21 22.57 59.71
N GLN A 31 -35.73 21.38 59.43
CA GLN A 31 -35.07 20.45 58.52
C GLN A 31 -35.32 20.91 57.08
N GLY A 32 -34.33 21.59 56.49
CA GLY A 32 -34.37 21.98 55.08
C GLY A 32 -34.60 20.78 54.17
N ALA A 33 -35.27 21.01 53.04
CA ALA A 33 -35.48 19.97 52.03
C ALA A 33 -34.14 19.34 51.61
N GLN A 34 -34.13 18.03 51.43
CA GLN A 34 -32.97 17.32 50.90
C GLN A 34 -32.60 17.93 49.54
N GLY A 35 -31.32 18.24 49.34
CA GLY A 35 -30.83 18.80 48.08
C GLY A 35 -31.13 17.88 46.89
N GLU A 36 -31.32 18.47 45.72
CA GLU A 36 -31.53 17.73 44.48
C GLU A 36 -30.33 16.80 44.18
N THR A 37 -30.62 15.65 43.59
CA THR A 37 -29.58 14.74 43.09
C THR A 37 -28.72 15.47 42.07
N GLY A 38 -27.40 15.38 42.22
CA GLY A 38 -26.46 15.98 41.27
C GLY A 38 -26.67 15.45 39.84
N LEU A 39 -26.37 16.29 38.85
CA LEU A 39 -26.47 15.93 37.44
C LEU A 39 -25.53 14.75 37.12
N THR A 40 -25.98 13.85 36.24
CA THR A 40 -25.14 12.80 35.68
C THR A 40 -23.93 13.43 34.95
N GLY A 41 -22.75 12.87 35.17
CA GLY A 41 -21.53 13.32 34.50
C GLY A 41 -21.63 13.22 32.98
N ALA A 42 -20.89 14.08 32.27
CA ALA A 42 -20.82 14.04 30.82
C ALA A 42 -20.24 12.70 30.33
N PRO A 43 -20.62 12.23 29.12
CA PRO A 43 -19.97 11.10 28.48
C PRO A 43 -18.45 11.30 28.39
N GLY A 44 -17.69 10.19 28.49
CA GLY A 44 -16.25 10.22 28.29
C GLY A 44 -15.86 10.63 26.86
N PRO A 45 -14.61 11.08 26.64
CA PRO A 45 -14.14 11.41 25.31
C PRO A 45 -14.10 10.18 24.39
N THR A 46 -14.24 10.42 23.09
CA THR A 46 -14.02 9.38 22.07
C THR A 46 -12.59 8.85 22.15
N GLY A 47 -12.42 7.53 21.97
CA GLY A 47 -11.10 6.89 21.93
C GLY A 47 -10.23 7.39 20.75
N PRO A 48 -8.91 7.15 20.80
CA PRO A 48 -8.01 7.51 19.71
C PRO A 48 -8.35 6.71 18.43
N ALA A 49 -7.92 7.24 17.28
CA ALA A 49 -7.99 6.52 16.02
C ALA A 49 -7.16 5.21 16.08
N GLY A 50 -7.54 4.22 15.28
CA GLY A 50 -6.75 3.00 15.10
C GLY A 50 -5.40 3.28 14.44
N GLN A 51 -4.45 2.36 14.59
CA GLN A 51 -3.16 2.44 13.89
C GLN A 51 -3.36 2.20 12.38
N ASP A 52 -2.49 2.79 11.57
CA ASP A 52 -2.45 2.55 10.13
C ASP A 52 -2.16 1.06 9.83
N GLY A 53 -2.66 0.59 8.69
CA GLY A 53 -2.35 -0.75 8.21
C GLY A 53 -0.87 -0.92 7.85
N ALA A 54 -0.37 -2.16 7.89
CA ALA A 54 0.99 -2.46 7.45
C ALA A 54 1.15 -2.22 5.93
N ASP A 55 2.36 -1.84 5.52
CA ASP A 55 2.71 -1.70 4.10
C ASP A 55 2.53 -3.02 3.34
N GLY A 56 2.21 -2.91 2.05
CA GLY A 56 2.12 -4.07 1.16
C GLY A 56 3.48 -4.74 0.95
N LEU A 57 3.46 -6.02 0.56
CA LEU A 57 4.67 -6.75 0.18
C LEU A 57 5.21 -6.26 -1.16
N ASP A 58 6.53 -6.26 -1.30
CA ASP A 58 7.21 -5.95 -2.57
C ASP A 58 6.75 -6.88 -3.71
N GLY A 59 6.76 -6.33 -4.92
CA GLY A 59 6.49 -7.08 -6.14
C GLY A 59 7.54 -8.16 -6.39
N LYS A 60 7.14 -9.23 -7.09
CA LYS A 60 8.05 -10.31 -7.52
C LYS A 60 8.91 -9.82 -8.67
N ASP A 61 10.16 -10.26 -8.70
CA ASP A 61 11.05 -10.00 -9.83
C ASP A 61 10.45 -10.47 -11.18
N GLY A 62 10.76 -9.72 -12.23
CA GLY A 62 10.38 -10.08 -13.59
C GLY A 62 11.06 -11.36 -14.06
N LYS A 63 10.46 -12.05 -15.05
CA LYS A 63 11.08 -13.22 -15.68
C LYS A 63 12.21 -12.78 -16.60
N ASP A 64 13.28 -13.58 -16.63
CA ASP A 64 14.38 -13.39 -17.58
C ASP A 64 13.90 -13.35 -19.04
N GLY A 65 14.60 -12.54 -19.84
CA GLY A 65 14.37 -12.45 -21.28
C GLY A 65 14.69 -13.76 -22.02
N LYS A 66 14.02 -14.00 -23.14
CA LYS A 66 14.31 -15.16 -24.00
C LYS A 66 15.66 -14.99 -24.69
N ALA A 67 16.41 -16.08 -24.84
CA ALA A 67 17.64 -16.10 -25.62
C ALA A 67 17.42 -15.63 -27.07
N GLY A 68 18.40 -14.90 -27.61
CA GLY A 68 18.39 -14.43 -29.00
C GLY A 68 18.45 -15.60 -30.00
N LYS A 69 17.90 -15.40 -31.20
CA LYS A 69 17.94 -16.41 -32.27
C LYS A 69 19.34 -16.48 -32.88
N THR A 70 19.86 -17.69 -33.11
CA THR A 70 21.12 -17.92 -33.83
C THR A 70 21.03 -17.35 -35.26
N GLY A 71 22.05 -16.58 -35.69
CA GLY A 71 22.15 -16.05 -37.04
C GLY A 71 22.34 -17.15 -38.09
N LYS A 72 21.68 -17.04 -39.25
CA LYS A 72 21.82 -18.01 -40.35
C LYS A 72 23.18 -17.83 -41.04
N ALA A 73 23.90 -18.93 -41.28
CA ALA A 73 25.13 -18.92 -42.07
C ALA A 73 24.85 -18.52 -43.53
N ALA A 74 25.56 -17.51 -44.05
CA ALA A 74 25.46 -17.09 -45.45
C ALA A 74 26.21 -18.06 -46.35
N LYS A 75 25.49 -18.75 -47.26
CA LYS A 75 26.11 -19.56 -48.32
C LYS A 75 26.60 -18.63 -49.42
N VAL A 76 27.93 -18.51 -49.57
CA VAL A 76 28.55 -17.79 -50.70
C VAL A 76 28.47 -18.68 -51.94
N GLN A 77 27.56 -18.37 -52.86
CA GLN A 77 27.48 -19.05 -54.15
C GLN A 77 28.43 -18.36 -55.14
N VAL A 78 29.58 -18.98 -55.39
CA VAL A 78 30.46 -18.60 -56.51
C VAL A 78 29.99 -19.32 -57.76
N LYS A 79 29.20 -18.65 -58.60
CA LYS A 79 28.96 -19.11 -59.97
C LYS A 79 30.22 -18.86 -60.80
N PRO A 80 30.66 -19.80 -61.66
CA PRO A 80 31.68 -19.53 -62.65
C PRO A 80 31.22 -18.34 -63.48
N VAL A 81 31.97 -17.24 -63.44
CA VAL A 81 31.65 -16.09 -64.27
C VAL A 81 32.32 -16.32 -65.61
N ASP A 82 31.53 -16.59 -66.65
CA ASP A 82 32.00 -16.52 -68.02
C ASP A 82 32.22 -15.06 -68.40
N LEU A 83 33.46 -14.75 -68.74
CA LEU A 83 34.00 -13.41 -68.71
C LEU A 83 34.48 -12.99 -70.11
N GLY A 84 33.55 -13.08 -71.05
CA GLY A 84 33.68 -12.78 -72.48
C GLY A 84 34.92 -11.99 -72.90
N SER A 85 35.76 -12.63 -73.71
CA SER A 85 36.96 -12.04 -74.31
C SER A 85 36.59 -11.05 -75.43
N THR A 86 36.25 -9.82 -75.07
CA THR A 86 36.15 -8.72 -76.02
C THR A 86 37.37 -7.82 -75.86
N GLY A 87 38.34 -7.96 -76.78
CA GLY A 87 39.40 -6.95 -76.97
C GLY A 87 40.86 -7.43 -77.03
N CYS A 88 41.16 -8.72 -76.90
CA CYS A 88 42.54 -9.22 -77.05
C CYS A 88 42.65 -10.18 -78.24
N SER A 89 43.62 -9.98 -79.15
CA SER A 89 43.90 -10.90 -80.26
C SER A 89 44.67 -12.16 -79.82
N GLY A 90 44.69 -12.47 -78.51
CA GLY A 90 45.43 -13.56 -77.87
C GLY A 90 44.77 -14.04 -76.56
N ARG A 91 45.49 -14.79 -75.71
CA ARG A 91 44.99 -15.21 -74.37
C ARG A 91 44.82 -13.97 -73.49
N SER A 92 43.67 -13.84 -72.84
CA SER A 92 43.40 -12.77 -71.87
C SER A 92 43.06 -13.35 -70.51
N VAL A 93 43.48 -12.65 -69.45
CA VAL A 93 43.18 -12.99 -68.06
C VAL A 93 42.39 -11.84 -67.46
N GLN A 94 41.25 -12.14 -66.85
CA GLN A 94 40.52 -11.14 -66.08
C GLN A 94 41.04 -11.07 -64.66
N VAL A 95 41.53 -9.88 -64.30
CA VAL A 95 42.02 -9.59 -62.96
C VAL A 95 40.97 -8.75 -62.23
N ILE A 96 40.67 -9.15 -61.00
CA ILE A 96 39.86 -8.33 -60.09
C ILE A 96 40.79 -7.23 -59.59
N THR A 97 40.52 -5.98 -59.97
CA THR A 97 41.35 -4.84 -59.55
C THR A 97 40.89 -4.28 -58.21
N ASP A 98 39.58 -4.34 -57.95
CA ASP A 98 38.99 -3.75 -56.76
C ASP A 98 37.85 -4.62 -56.23
N VAL A 99 37.80 -4.73 -54.91
CA VAL A 99 36.71 -5.36 -54.17
C VAL A 99 36.12 -4.32 -53.24
N THR A 100 34.87 -3.94 -53.45
CA THR A 100 34.18 -2.95 -52.63
C THR A 100 32.95 -3.57 -51.97
N VAL A 101 32.70 -3.21 -50.71
CA VAL A 101 31.49 -3.60 -49.97
C VAL A 101 30.48 -2.47 -50.09
N THR A 102 29.35 -2.72 -50.74
CA THR A 102 28.29 -1.72 -50.88
C THR A 102 27.36 -1.70 -49.66
N ALA A 103 26.70 -0.57 -49.42
CA ALA A 103 25.62 -0.46 -48.43
C ALA A 103 24.57 -1.55 -48.70
N GLY A 104 24.50 -2.55 -47.82
CA GLY A 104 23.75 -3.79 -48.05
C GLY A 104 24.60 -5.08 -48.04
N GLN A 105 25.85 -5.04 -47.55
CA GLN A 105 26.71 -6.22 -47.37
C GLN A 105 26.93 -7.04 -48.65
N LYS A 106 26.88 -6.38 -49.82
CA LYS A 106 27.11 -7.03 -51.11
C LYS A 106 28.53 -6.72 -51.58
N LEU A 107 29.26 -7.76 -51.96
CA LEU A 107 30.59 -7.63 -52.56
C LEU A 107 30.43 -7.25 -54.03
N ARG A 108 30.98 -6.11 -54.42
CA ARG A 108 31.07 -5.66 -55.81
C ARG A 108 32.53 -5.77 -56.27
N LEU A 109 32.74 -6.57 -57.30
CA LEU A 109 34.05 -6.84 -57.90
C LEU A 109 34.20 -6.00 -59.17
N THR A 110 35.26 -5.20 -59.26
CA THR A 110 35.66 -4.53 -60.50
C THR A 110 36.64 -5.43 -61.26
N LYS A 111 36.35 -5.73 -62.52
CA LYS A 111 37.15 -6.64 -63.35
C LYS A 111 37.79 -5.86 -64.49
N LYS A 112 39.05 -6.17 -64.79
CA LYS A 112 39.79 -5.64 -65.93
C LYS A 112 40.32 -6.79 -66.79
N ASN A 113 40.15 -6.67 -68.10
CA ASN A 113 40.78 -7.57 -69.07
C ASN A 113 42.26 -7.19 -69.21
N VAL A 114 43.16 -8.13 -68.91
CA VAL A 114 44.59 -7.99 -69.16
C VAL A 114 44.96 -8.92 -70.32
N CYS A 115 45.46 -8.34 -71.41
CA CYS A 115 45.95 -9.12 -72.55
C CYS A 115 47.34 -9.68 -72.22
N VAL A 116 47.55 -10.99 -72.41
CA VAL A 116 48.89 -11.59 -72.33
C VAL A 116 49.57 -11.33 -73.67
N VAL A 117 50.47 -10.35 -73.68
CA VAL A 117 51.36 -10.11 -74.83
C VAL A 117 52.43 -11.20 -74.82
N LYS A 118 52.71 -11.78 -75.97
CA LYS A 118 53.69 -12.86 -76.13
C LYS A 118 55.12 -12.32 -76.08
#